data_AF-A0A7T4UJJ7-F1
#
_entry.id   AF-A0A7T4UJJ7-F1
#
_cell.length_a   1.000
_cell.length_b   1.000
_cell.length_c   1.000
_cell.angle_alpha   90.00
_cell.angle_beta   90.00
_cell.angle_gamma   90.00
#
_symmetry.space_group_name_H-M   'P 1'
#
loop_
_entity.id
_entity.type
_entity.pdbx_description
1 polymer ?
#
loop_
_entity_poly.entity_id
_entity_poly.type
_entity_poly.pdbx_seq_one_letter_code
_entity_poly.pdbx_strand_id
1 'polypeptide(L)'
;MDDFLFPLILFLIFIGTPIVVGLLIYIIPKKLGYPRFARYLLFTYGFICLLFTCYLFFSDYFFTKSDALKLVEEQAITLVDEFKISNYNSSFAIGESYETFTLNISNLDKQKAISKIINSKNFHSNEDSNHIVSYNSLNQYWGPKITQNYETEDAYVREYFKPSGQNNYTPTFRKITISKLKNELIYEDIDE
;
A
#
# COMPACT_ATOMS: atom_id res chain seq x y z
N MET A 1 -2.43 26.21 -12.35
CA MET A 1 -3.17 26.76 -11.20
C MET A 1 -2.11 27.26 -10.25
N ASP A 2 -2.18 28.49 -9.76
CA ASP A 2 -1.13 29.06 -8.91
C ASP A 2 -0.84 28.12 -7.72
N ASP A 3 0.44 28.02 -7.33
CA ASP A 3 0.92 27.15 -6.24
C ASP A 3 0.17 27.35 -4.92
N PHE A 4 -0.48 28.51 -4.75
CA PHE A 4 -1.31 28.86 -3.60
C PHE A 4 -2.80 28.50 -3.76
N LEU A 5 -3.33 28.53 -4.99
CA LEU A 5 -4.76 28.30 -5.24
C LEU A 5 -5.13 26.82 -5.11
N PHE A 6 -4.27 25.91 -5.56
CA PHE A 6 -4.48 24.47 -5.44
C PHE A 6 -4.65 24.00 -3.98
N PRO A 7 -3.72 24.28 -3.05
CA PRO A 7 -3.86 23.87 -1.65
C PRO A 7 -5.04 24.56 -0.95
N LEU A 8 -5.35 25.81 -1.31
CA LEU A 8 -6.51 26.52 -0.77
C LEU A 8 -7.83 25.84 -1.16
N ILE A 9 -7.95 25.40 -2.41
CA ILE A 9 -9.13 24.66 -2.89
C ILE A 9 -9.25 23.30 -2.17
N LEU A 10 -8.14 22.57 -2.02
CA LEU A 10 -8.14 21.32 -1.26
C LEU A 10 -8.56 21.54 0.20
N PHE A 11 -8.04 22.58 0.85
CA PHE A 11 -8.43 22.93 2.21
C PHE A 11 -9.94 23.22 2.32
N LEU A 12 -10.48 24.01 1.39
CA LEU A 12 -11.92 24.30 1.32
C LEU A 12 -12.76 23.04 1.12
N ILE A 13 -12.30 22.08 0.32
CA ILE A 13 -13.00 20.83 0.10
C ILE A 13 -12.92 19.94 1.35
N PHE A 14 -11.73 19.71 1.91
CA PHE A 14 -11.57 18.76 3.00
C PHE A 14 -12.05 19.28 4.36
N ILE A 15 -12.07 20.60 4.57
CA ILE A 15 -12.53 21.21 5.84
C ILE A 15 -13.85 21.94 5.68
N GLY A 16 -14.03 22.69 4.59
CA GLY A 16 -15.26 23.44 4.35
C GLY A 16 -16.46 22.53 4.11
N THR A 17 -16.31 21.48 3.29
CA THR A 17 -17.44 20.58 2.97
C THR A 17 -18.01 19.88 4.22
N PRO A 18 -17.19 19.28 5.11
CA PRO A 18 -17.71 18.69 6.35
C PRO A 18 -18.42 19.70 7.26
N ILE A 19 -17.95 20.94 7.32
CA ILE A 19 -18.58 22.01 8.11
C ILE A 19 -19.95 22.38 7.51
N VAL A 20 -20.02 22.58 6.19
CA VAL A 20 -21.28 22.90 5.50
C VAL A 20 -22.29 21.76 5.69
N VAL A 21 -21.87 20.51 5.54
CA VAL A 21 -22.72 19.34 5.77
C VAL A 21 -23.20 19.29 7.23
N GLY A 22 -22.32 19.52 8.20
CA GLY A 22 -22.68 19.61 9.62
C GLY A 22 -23.71 20.72 9.92
N LEU A 23 -23.56 21.89 9.28
CA LEU A 23 -24.53 22.98 9.38
C LEU A 23 -25.89 22.59 8.80
N LEU A 24 -25.92 21.93 7.63
CA LEU A 24 -27.17 21.45 7.03
C LEU A 24 -27.87 20.40 7.89
N ILE A 25 -27.11 19.46 8.44
CA ILE A 25 -27.57 18.43 9.40
C ILE A 25 -28.27 19.06 10.61
N TYR A 26 -27.78 20.21 11.08
CA TYR A 26 -28.40 20.92 12.20
C TYR A 26 -29.60 21.79 11.78
N ILE A 27 -29.48 22.55 10.68
CA ILE A 27 -30.47 23.55 10.27
C ILE A 27 -31.76 22.90 9.74
N ILE A 28 -31.65 21.84 8.93
CA ILE A 28 -32.82 21.22 8.27
C ILE A 28 -33.80 20.66 9.30
N PRO A 29 -33.40 19.77 10.23
CA PRO A 29 -34.35 19.19 11.18
C PRO A 29 -34.86 20.22 12.19
N LYS A 30 -34.04 21.24 12.51
CA LYS A 30 -34.47 22.37 13.35
C LYS A 30 -35.60 23.17 12.69
N LYS A 31 -35.49 23.46 11.38
CA LYS A 31 -36.57 24.13 10.62
C LYS A 31 -37.83 23.27 10.48
N LEU A 32 -37.69 21.95 10.46
CA LEU A 32 -38.81 21.01 10.43
C LEU A 32 -39.50 20.81 11.80
N GLY A 33 -39.07 21.51 12.85
CA GLY A 33 -39.69 21.44 14.18
C GLY A 33 -39.09 20.37 15.10
N TYR A 34 -37.96 19.75 14.73
CA TYR A 34 -37.30 18.69 15.51
C TYR A 34 -35.93 19.15 16.09
N PRO A 35 -35.86 20.16 16.97
CA PRO A 35 -34.60 20.73 17.44
C PRO A 35 -33.78 19.78 18.33
N ARG A 36 -34.44 18.85 19.05
CA ARG A 36 -33.74 17.82 19.85
C ARG A 36 -33.06 16.80 18.93
N PHE A 37 -33.78 16.35 17.91
CA PHE A 37 -33.26 15.43 16.89
C PHE A 37 -32.07 16.03 16.13
N ALA A 38 -32.15 17.31 15.77
CA ALA A 38 -31.04 18.04 15.12
C ALA A 38 -29.74 18.00 15.94
N ARG A 39 -29.83 18.09 17.28
CA ARG A 39 -28.65 18.01 18.16
C ARG A 39 -28.06 16.62 18.15
N TYR A 40 -28.88 15.58 18.30
CA TYR A 40 -28.39 14.20 18.26
C TYR A 40 -27.70 13.89 16.93
N LEU A 41 -28.30 14.29 15.81
CA LEU A 41 -27.75 14.06 14.47
C LEU A 41 -26.42 14.78 14.27
N LEU A 42 -26.27 16.00 14.79
CA LEU A 42 -25.01 16.74 14.77
C LEU A 42 -23.93 16.04 15.62
N PHE A 43 -24.25 15.57 16.82
CA PHE A 43 -23.31 14.84 17.66
C PHE A 43 -22.87 13.53 17.01
N THR A 44 -23.81 12.76 16.45
CA THR A 44 -23.50 11.52 15.73
C THR A 44 -22.61 11.79 14.53
N TYR A 45 -22.91 12.83 13.75
CA TYR A 45 -22.07 13.24 12.63
C TYR A 45 -20.66 13.63 13.06
N GLY A 46 -20.53 14.47 14.10
CA GLY A 46 -19.23 14.86 14.64
C GLY A 46 -18.42 13.66 15.14
N PHE A 47 -19.08 12.68 15.76
CA PHE A 47 -18.45 11.43 16.20
C PHE A 47 -17.98 10.58 15.00
N ILE A 48 -18.76 10.48 13.93
CA ILE A 48 -18.35 9.80 12.70
C ILE A 48 -17.14 10.49 12.05
N CYS A 49 -17.15 11.83 11.96
CA CYS A 49 -16.01 12.58 11.44
C CYS A 49 -14.75 12.32 12.28
N LEU A 50 -14.88 12.32 13.62
CA LEU A 50 -13.77 12.02 14.51
C LEU A 50 -13.23 10.60 14.31
N LEU A 51 -14.11 9.59 14.22
CA LEU A 51 -13.70 8.21 13.93
C LEU A 51 -13.00 8.11 12.58
N PHE A 52 -13.51 8.79 11.55
CA PHE A 52 -12.89 8.81 10.23
C PHE A 52 -11.50 9.45 10.25
N THR A 53 -11.34 10.59 10.94
CA THR A 53 -10.03 11.22 11.13
C THR A 53 -9.07 10.30 11.89
N CYS A 54 -9.52 9.67 12.98
CA CYS A 54 -8.71 8.67 13.68
C CYS A 54 -8.31 7.53 12.74
N TYR A 55 -9.22 7.01 11.94
CA TYR A 55 -8.91 5.95 10.98
C TYR A 55 -7.83 6.38 9.97
N LEU A 56 -7.90 7.59 9.43
CA LEU A 56 -6.86 8.09 8.51
C LEU A 56 -5.50 8.22 9.18
N PHE A 57 -5.44 8.79 10.38
CA PHE A 57 -4.18 9.02 11.11
C PHE A 57 -3.57 7.75 11.72
N PHE A 58 -4.39 6.75 12.04
CA PHE A 58 -3.94 5.50 12.65
C PHE A 58 -4.05 4.31 11.68
N SER A 59 -4.24 4.56 10.38
CA SER A 59 -4.36 3.55 9.33
C SER A 59 -3.21 2.53 9.40
N ASP A 60 -1.99 3.01 9.61
CA ASP A 60 -0.78 2.19 9.75
C ASP A 60 -0.82 1.19 10.92
N TYR A 61 -1.57 1.49 11.99
CA TYR A 61 -1.72 0.59 13.14
C TYR A 61 -2.73 -0.53 12.90
N PHE A 62 -3.58 -0.39 11.87
CA PHE A 62 -4.55 -1.42 11.50
C PHE A 62 -3.94 -2.50 10.59
N PHE A 63 -2.70 -2.33 10.12
CA PHE A 63 -2.01 -3.35 9.34
C PHE A 63 -1.64 -4.56 10.20
N THR A 64 -2.15 -5.75 9.82
CA THR A 64 -1.99 -6.96 10.62
C THR A 64 -0.98 -7.93 10.02
N LYS A 65 -0.54 -8.92 10.82
CA LYS A 65 0.28 -10.03 10.33
C LYS A 65 -0.43 -10.82 9.22
N SER A 66 -1.76 -10.93 9.27
CA SER A 66 -2.52 -11.64 8.24
C SER A 66 -2.44 -10.93 6.90
N ASP A 67 -2.46 -9.60 6.91
CA ASP A 67 -2.38 -8.78 5.69
C ASP A 67 -0.98 -8.94 5.06
N ALA A 68 0.06 -8.80 5.87
CA ALA A 68 1.45 -9.04 5.46
C ALA A 68 1.64 -10.44 4.86
N LEU A 69 1.13 -11.48 5.55
CA LEU A 69 1.24 -12.87 5.10
C LEU A 69 0.60 -13.05 3.72
N LYS A 70 -0.61 -12.53 3.52
CA LYS A 70 -1.33 -12.61 2.25
C LYS A 70 -0.53 -11.99 1.11
N LEU A 71 0.04 -10.80 1.32
CA LEU A 71 0.83 -10.09 0.30
C LEU A 71 2.13 -10.83 -0.06
N VAL A 72 2.79 -11.44 0.92
CA VAL A 72 4.00 -12.27 0.71
C VAL A 72 3.66 -13.57 -0.03
N GLU A 73 2.55 -14.22 0.34
CA GLU A 73 2.07 -15.46 -0.28
C GLU A 73 1.60 -15.29 -1.73
N GLU A 74 1.06 -14.12 -2.09
CA GLU A 74 0.68 -13.79 -3.47
C GLU A 74 1.89 -13.82 -4.42
N GLN A 75 3.11 -13.65 -3.91
CA GLN A 75 4.36 -13.81 -4.67
C GLN A 75 4.97 -15.22 -4.58
N ALA A 76 4.22 -16.19 -4.05
CA ALA A 76 4.60 -17.58 -3.84
C ALA A 76 5.76 -17.79 -2.84
N ILE A 77 5.89 -16.89 -1.86
CA ILE A 77 6.76 -17.04 -0.69
C ILE A 77 5.88 -17.35 0.51
N THR A 78 6.16 -18.45 1.21
CA THR A 78 5.37 -18.88 2.38
C THR A 78 6.20 -18.73 3.64
N LEU A 79 5.63 -18.10 4.67
CA LEU A 79 6.21 -18.02 6.01
C LEU A 79 5.44 -18.97 6.92
N VAL A 80 6.14 -19.92 7.54
CA VAL A 80 5.53 -20.97 8.39
C VAL A 80 5.73 -20.66 9.87
N ASP A 81 6.88 -20.08 10.20
CA ASP A 81 7.24 -19.74 11.57
C ASP A 81 6.66 -18.38 11.98
N GLU A 82 6.71 -18.08 13.28
CA GLU A 82 6.33 -16.75 13.76
C GLU A 82 7.25 -15.67 13.19
N PHE A 83 6.65 -14.61 12.64
CA PHE A 83 7.33 -13.40 12.23
C PHE A 83 6.80 -12.17 12.97
N LYS A 84 7.57 -11.09 12.93
CA LYS A 84 7.19 -9.78 13.49
C LYS A 84 7.27 -8.72 12.42
N ILE A 85 6.26 -7.86 12.34
CA ILE A 85 6.31 -6.65 11.53
C ILE A 85 7.20 -5.66 12.31
N SER A 86 8.34 -5.28 11.74
CA SER A 86 9.28 -4.33 12.35
C SER A 86 9.07 -2.91 11.84
N ASN A 87 8.56 -2.77 10.62
CA ASN A 87 8.19 -1.50 10.04
C ASN A 87 7.00 -1.69 9.09
N TYR A 88 6.13 -0.69 9.03
CA TYR A 88 5.06 -0.55 8.05
C TYR A 88 4.94 0.93 7.73
N ASN A 89 4.89 1.26 6.44
CA ASN A 89 4.69 2.61 5.96
C ASN A 89 3.78 2.57 4.75
N SER A 90 2.71 3.35 4.79
CA SER A 90 1.82 3.54 3.67
C SER A 90 1.72 5.02 3.34
N SER A 91 1.85 5.34 2.06
CA SER A 91 1.68 6.70 1.56
C SER A 91 0.85 6.68 0.29
N PHE A 92 -0.06 7.66 0.20
CA PHE A 92 -0.96 7.80 -0.92
C PHE A 92 -0.93 9.25 -1.41
N ALA A 93 -0.73 9.40 -2.72
CA ALA A 93 -0.92 10.63 -3.46
C ALA A 93 -1.91 10.40 -4.59
N ILE A 94 -2.39 11.47 -5.22
CA ILE A 94 -3.34 11.34 -6.34
C ILE A 94 -2.62 10.66 -7.51
N GLY A 95 -2.97 9.41 -7.78
CA GLY A 95 -2.40 8.62 -8.87
C GLY A 95 -1.18 7.79 -8.49
N GLU A 96 -0.65 7.95 -7.27
CA GLU A 96 0.53 7.22 -6.80
C GLU A 96 0.24 6.59 -5.44
N SER A 97 0.52 5.30 -5.28
CA SER A 97 0.47 4.65 -3.97
C SER A 97 1.75 3.86 -3.71
N TYR A 98 2.27 3.99 -2.48
CA TYR A 98 3.46 3.29 -2.03
C TYR A 98 3.17 2.64 -0.69
N GLU A 99 3.22 1.31 -0.66
CA GLU A 99 3.06 0.52 0.56
C GLU A 99 4.33 -0.31 0.78
N THR A 100 4.94 -0.19 1.95
CA THR A 100 6.11 -0.98 2.31
C THR A 100 6.04 -1.49 3.73
N PHE A 101 6.53 -2.70 3.94
CA PHE A 101 6.71 -3.26 5.28
C PHE A 101 7.92 -4.18 5.37
N THR A 102 8.46 -4.26 6.58
CA THR A 102 9.58 -5.14 6.91
C THR A 102 9.11 -6.20 7.90
N LEU A 103 9.38 -7.46 7.56
CA LEU A 103 9.15 -8.61 8.41
C LEU A 103 10.48 -9.13 8.93
N ASN A 104 10.57 -9.28 10.24
CA ASN A 104 11.60 -10.09 10.89
C ASN A 104 11.13 -11.55 10.87
N ILE A 105 11.77 -12.38 10.06
CA ILE A 105 11.40 -13.78 9.80
C ILE A 105 12.36 -14.76 10.47
N SER A 106 12.00 -16.04 10.54
CA SER A 106 12.92 -17.06 11.03
C SER A 106 14.04 -17.32 10.02
N ASN A 107 15.18 -17.86 10.49
CA ASN A 107 16.25 -18.27 9.58
C ASN A 107 15.79 -19.40 8.63
N LEU A 108 14.92 -20.29 9.10
CA LEU A 108 14.37 -21.37 8.27
C LEU A 108 13.55 -20.80 7.11
N ASP A 109 12.63 -19.88 7.40
CA ASP A 109 11.79 -19.27 6.39
C ASP A 109 12.57 -18.37 5.44
N LYS A 110 13.60 -17.66 5.95
CA LYS A 110 14.57 -16.95 5.11
C LYS A 110 15.22 -17.91 4.10
N GLN A 111 15.74 -19.06 4.54
CA GLN A 111 16.39 -20.01 3.63
C GLN A 111 15.41 -20.61 2.62
N LYS A 112 14.17 -20.92 3.02
CA LYS A 112 13.12 -21.39 2.09
C LYS A 112 12.79 -20.32 1.04
N ALA A 113 12.63 -19.08 1.46
CA ALA A 113 12.30 -17.97 0.59
C ALA A 113 13.45 -17.66 -0.39
N ILE A 114 14.70 -17.64 0.08
CA ILE A 114 15.89 -17.52 -0.79
C ILE A 114 15.95 -18.69 -1.78
N SER A 115 15.76 -19.92 -1.31
CA SER A 115 15.74 -21.11 -2.17
C SER A 115 14.65 -21.03 -3.24
N LYS A 116 13.50 -20.41 -2.94
CA LYS A 116 12.43 -20.18 -3.91
C LYS A 116 12.87 -19.21 -5.02
N ILE A 117 13.58 -18.14 -4.67
CA ILE A 117 14.11 -17.15 -5.62
C ILE A 117 15.20 -17.78 -6.49
N ILE A 118 16.21 -18.40 -5.89
CA ILE A 118 17.35 -19.01 -6.61
C ILE A 118 16.91 -20.12 -7.55
N ASN A 119 15.97 -20.98 -7.13
CA ASN A 119 15.50 -22.10 -7.96
C ASN A 119 14.45 -21.67 -9.01
N SER A 120 14.13 -20.39 -9.12
CA SER A 120 13.23 -19.90 -10.18
C SER A 120 13.95 -19.89 -11.53
N LYS A 121 13.25 -20.29 -12.61
CA LYS A 121 13.84 -20.45 -13.96
C LYS A 121 14.47 -19.18 -14.55
N ASN A 122 14.07 -18.03 -14.04
CA ASN A 122 14.44 -16.68 -14.45
C ASN A 122 15.31 -15.97 -13.38
N PHE A 123 16.06 -16.75 -12.61
CA PHE A 123 17.00 -16.20 -11.64
C PHE A 123 18.27 -15.68 -12.32
N HIS A 124 18.66 -14.47 -11.98
CA HIS A 124 19.87 -13.82 -12.46
C HIS A 124 20.85 -13.57 -11.30
N SER A 125 22.10 -14.00 -11.45
CA SER A 125 23.12 -13.75 -10.43
C SER A 125 23.57 -12.29 -10.45
N ASN A 126 24.28 -11.84 -9.41
CA ASN A 126 24.78 -10.46 -9.32
C ASN A 126 25.66 -10.06 -10.53
N GLU A 127 26.34 -11.03 -11.15
CA GLU A 127 27.17 -10.81 -12.34
C GLU A 127 26.35 -10.56 -13.62
N ASP A 128 25.05 -10.87 -13.61
CA ASP A 128 24.13 -10.82 -14.76
C ASP A 128 23.25 -9.55 -14.79
N SER A 129 23.61 -8.50 -14.05
CA SER A 129 22.80 -7.27 -13.86
C SER A 129 22.31 -6.59 -15.15
N ASN A 130 22.96 -6.84 -16.29
CA ASN A 130 22.54 -6.34 -17.61
C ASN A 130 21.24 -6.98 -18.15
N HIS A 131 20.70 -8.02 -17.49
CA HIS A 131 19.51 -8.77 -17.93
C HIS A 131 18.22 -8.42 -17.19
N ILE A 132 18.25 -7.47 -16.24
CA ILE A 132 17.06 -7.02 -15.52
C ILE A 132 16.17 -6.24 -16.50
N VAL A 133 14.94 -6.72 -16.73
CA VAL A 133 14.03 -6.08 -17.70
C VAL A 133 13.49 -4.79 -17.07
N SER A 134 13.80 -3.66 -17.69
CA SER A 134 13.22 -2.37 -17.30
C SER A 134 11.73 -2.35 -17.59
N TYR A 135 10.90 -2.19 -16.55
CA TYR A 135 9.45 -2.13 -16.66
C TYR A 135 8.96 -0.94 -17.49
N ASN A 136 9.79 0.11 -17.65
CA ASN A 136 9.52 1.25 -18.53
C ASN A 136 9.38 0.85 -20.01
N SER A 137 9.91 -0.31 -20.40
CA SER A 137 9.80 -0.84 -21.76
C SER A 137 8.57 -1.73 -21.98
N LEU A 138 7.85 -2.08 -20.91
CA LEU A 138 6.70 -2.98 -20.96
C LEU A 138 5.39 -2.21 -21.12
N ASN A 139 4.44 -2.80 -21.84
CA ASN A 139 3.09 -2.27 -21.91
C ASN A 139 2.39 -2.49 -20.56
N GLN A 140 2.18 -1.40 -19.82
CA GLN A 140 1.54 -1.37 -18.50
C GLN A 140 0.08 -1.85 -18.50
N TYR A 141 -0.60 -1.75 -19.64
CA TYR A 141 -2.00 -2.10 -19.76
C TYR A 141 -2.21 -3.53 -20.25
N TRP A 142 -1.34 -4.04 -21.12
CA TRP A 142 -1.54 -5.32 -21.81
C TRP A 142 -0.28 -6.18 -21.81
N GLY A 143 -0.39 -7.44 -21.40
CA GLY A 143 0.71 -8.39 -21.46
C GLY A 143 0.59 -9.52 -20.45
N PRO A 144 1.55 -10.46 -20.45
CA PRO A 144 1.62 -11.48 -19.42
C PRO A 144 2.07 -10.88 -18.09
N LYS A 145 1.74 -11.56 -17.00
CA LYS A 145 2.38 -11.33 -15.70
C LYS A 145 3.85 -11.68 -15.83
N ILE A 146 4.71 -10.82 -15.32
CA ILE A 146 6.16 -11.00 -15.33
C ILE A 146 6.63 -11.13 -13.89
N THR A 147 7.54 -12.05 -13.67
CA THR A 147 8.29 -12.14 -12.42
C THR A 147 9.76 -12.03 -12.80
N GLN A 148 10.56 -11.40 -11.98
CA GLN A 148 12.02 -11.38 -12.10
C GLN A 148 12.61 -11.80 -10.76
N ASN A 149 13.67 -12.59 -10.80
CA ASN A 149 14.36 -13.06 -9.62
C ASN A 149 15.84 -12.74 -9.82
N TYR A 150 16.47 -12.08 -8.86
CA TYR A 150 17.87 -11.75 -8.99
C TYR A 150 18.56 -11.60 -7.64
N GLU A 151 19.88 -11.63 -7.67
CA GLU A 151 20.74 -11.40 -6.52
C GLU A 151 21.45 -10.05 -6.66
N THR A 152 21.44 -9.26 -5.59
CA THR A 152 22.28 -8.06 -5.44
C THR A 152 23.43 -8.36 -4.50
N GLU A 153 24.30 -7.40 -4.23
CA GLU A 153 25.38 -7.58 -3.24
C GLU A 153 24.84 -8.05 -1.88
N ASP A 154 23.77 -7.41 -1.39
CA ASP A 154 23.26 -7.57 -0.04
C ASP A 154 21.94 -8.36 0.09
N ALA A 155 21.28 -8.70 -1.02
CA ALA A 155 19.94 -9.28 -0.98
C ALA A 155 19.63 -10.25 -2.12
N TYR A 156 18.56 -11.04 -1.92
CA TYR A 156 17.86 -11.76 -2.97
C TYR A 156 16.53 -11.07 -3.22
N VAL A 157 16.23 -10.76 -4.47
CA VAL A 157 15.09 -9.95 -4.86
C VAL A 157 14.17 -10.76 -5.77
N ARG A 158 12.87 -10.63 -5.53
CA ARG A 158 11.80 -11.09 -6.40
C ARG A 158 10.90 -9.92 -6.71
N GLU A 159 10.77 -9.60 -7.99
CA GLU A 159 9.85 -8.59 -8.48
C GLU A 159 8.71 -9.25 -9.23
N TYR A 160 7.54 -8.66 -9.11
CA TYR A 160 6.31 -9.10 -9.70
C TYR A 160 5.63 -7.92 -10.37
N PHE A 161 5.34 -8.08 -11.65
CA PHE A 161 4.63 -7.10 -12.46
C PHE A 161 3.40 -7.75 -13.08
N LYS A 162 2.25 -7.09 -12.92
CA LYS A 162 0.99 -7.51 -13.53
C LYS A 162 0.36 -6.32 -14.25
N PRO A 163 0.21 -6.40 -15.59
CA PRO A 163 -0.55 -5.41 -16.34
C PRO A 163 -2.00 -5.29 -15.84
N SER A 164 -2.56 -4.09 -15.92
CA SER A 164 -3.91 -3.81 -15.43
C SER A 164 -5.02 -4.47 -16.26
N GLY A 165 -4.75 -4.75 -17.54
CA GLY A 165 -5.72 -5.33 -18.47
C GLY A 165 -6.78 -4.35 -18.96
N GLN A 166 -6.66 -3.06 -18.61
CA GLN A 166 -7.58 -1.99 -19.01
C GLN A 166 -6.80 -0.68 -19.20
N ASN A 167 -7.15 0.06 -20.26
CA ASN A 167 -6.52 1.36 -20.49
C ASN A 167 -6.81 2.31 -19.32
N ASN A 168 -5.80 3.06 -18.90
CA ASN A 168 -5.86 4.04 -17.81
C ASN A 168 -6.09 3.45 -16.41
N TYR A 169 -5.80 2.16 -16.22
CA TYR A 169 -5.70 1.54 -14.89
C TYR A 169 -4.24 1.24 -14.55
N THR A 170 -3.87 1.49 -13.31
CA THR A 170 -2.50 1.31 -12.79
C THR A 170 -2.09 -0.17 -12.79
N PRO A 171 -0.92 -0.53 -13.35
CA PRO A 171 -0.39 -1.88 -13.23
C PRO A 171 0.01 -2.16 -11.78
N THR A 172 0.07 -3.43 -11.40
CA THR A 172 0.58 -3.80 -10.08
C THR A 172 2.09 -4.04 -10.17
N PHE A 173 2.87 -3.31 -9.39
CA PHE A 173 4.30 -3.55 -9.22
C PHE A 173 4.62 -3.89 -7.76
N ARG A 174 5.17 -5.08 -7.54
CA ARG A 174 5.50 -5.57 -6.21
C ARG A 174 6.89 -6.13 -6.15
N LYS A 175 7.54 -5.96 -5.02
CA LYS A 175 8.91 -6.42 -4.81
C LYS A 175 9.06 -7.01 -3.42
N ILE A 176 9.69 -8.17 -3.35
CA ILE A 176 10.17 -8.78 -2.12
C ILE A 176 11.69 -8.80 -2.14
N THR A 177 12.30 -8.22 -1.13
CA THR A 177 13.74 -8.19 -0.90
C THR A 177 14.07 -8.96 0.36
N ILE A 178 14.93 -9.96 0.27
CA ILE A 178 15.38 -10.77 1.41
C ILE A 178 16.84 -10.44 1.69
N SER A 179 17.13 -9.93 2.89
CA SER A 179 18.50 -9.59 3.28
C SER A 179 19.39 -10.82 3.39
N LYS A 180 20.61 -10.76 2.84
CA LYS A 180 21.64 -11.80 3.07
C LYS A 180 22.17 -11.76 4.50
N LEU A 181 22.33 -10.56 5.06
CA LEU A 181 22.93 -10.36 6.38
C LEU A 181 21.94 -10.56 7.53
N LYS A 182 20.71 -10.06 7.37
CA LYS A 182 19.69 -10.05 8.41
C LYS A 182 18.58 -11.04 8.11
N ASN A 183 17.78 -11.39 9.12
CA ASN A 183 16.57 -12.20 8.93
C ASN A 183 15.38 -11.28 8.64
N GLU A 184 15.54 -10.46 7.60
CA GLU A 184 14.57 -9.44 7.20
C GLU A 184 14.06 -9.73 5.79
N LEU A 185 12.75 -9.65 5.62
CA LEU A 185 12.04 -9.62 4.34
C LEU A 185 11.34 -8.27 4.22
N ILE A 186 11.66 -7.53 3.18
CA ILE A 186 11.07 -6.23 2.87
C ILE A 186 10.12 -6.43 1.71
N TYR A 187 8.88 -5.96 1.86
CA TYR A 187 7.89 -5.91 0.80
C TYR A 187 7.68 -4.45 0.36
N GLU A 188 7.51 -4.24 -0.94
CA GLU A 188 7.18 -2.96 -1.55
C GLU A 188 6.07 -3.19 -2.58
N ASP A 189 4.97 -2.43 -2.49
CA ASP A 189 3.95 -2.26 -3.52
C ASP A 189 4.06 -0.81 -4.03
N ILE A 190 4.20 -0.66 -5.33
CA ILE A 190 4.32 0.64 -6.00
C ILE A 190 3.27 0.67 -7.10
N ASP A 191 2.34 1.60 -6.96
CA ASP A 191 1.38 1.94 -8.01
C ASP A 191 1.78 3.34 -8.52
N GLU A 192 2.32 3.42 -9.74
CA GLU A 192 2.68 4.65 -10.48
C GLU A 192 1.85 4.81 -11.76
#